data_AF-A0A3B4XWF5-F1
#
_entry.id   AF-A0A3B4XWF5-F1
#
_cell.length_a   1.000
_cell.length_b   1.000
_cell.length_c   1.000
_cell.angle_alpha   90.00
_cell.angle_beta   90.00
_cell.angle_gamma   90.00
#
_symmetry.space_group_name_H-M   'P 1'
#
loop_
_entity.id
_entity.type
_entity.pdbx_description
1 polymer ?
#
loop_
_entity_poly.entity_id
_entity_poly.type
_entity_poly.pdbx_seq_one_letter_code
_entity_poly.pdbx_strand_id
1 'polypeptide(L)'
;MDRFSWSNGLLEINETLVIQQRGVRLYDGDDKAKLDVGVVLLSTHRLIWRDVKNHECCIAMPLSQIIFFEEQAAGIGKSAKIVIHLHPVPANKEPGLYQHSKYSYIKLSFKEHGQIEFYRRLTEEMTQKRWESTPVSQPIPTGTGSQAGKTRAVGIVGIERKIEERRKETDKNISEAFEDLSKLMVKAKEMVELSRSIANKIKDKQGDITEDETIRFKSYLLSMGIANPVTRETHGSGTHYHMQLAKQLGDMLQAPLEERGGMMALTEVYCLVNRARGMELLSPEDLVNACKMFESLKLPLRLRVFDSGVMVVQLQSHSEEEMIASALDNVSDKGSLTAEEFAKLLGLSVLLSKERLLLAEKMGHLCRDDSVEGLRFYPNLF
;
A
#
# COMPACT_ATOMS: atom_id res chain seq x y z
N MET A 1 3.15 25.14 2.75
CA MET A 1 2.58 25.67 1.48
C MET A 1 3.48 26.70 0.77
N ASP A 2 4.46 27.28 1.46
CA ASP A 2 5.44 28.25 0.94
C ASP A 2 6.43 27.71 -0.11
N ARG A 3 6.35 26.41 -0.45
CA ARG A 3 7.17 25.77 -1.50
C ARG A 3 6.53 25.90 -2.90
N PHE A 4 5.28 26.32 -2.99
CA PHE A 4 4.60 26.59 -4.27
C PHE A 4 4.96 27.98 -4.80
N SER A 5 5.27 28.09 -6.08
CA SER A 5 5.42 29.36 -6.82
C SER A 5 4.25 29.58 -7.77
N TRP A 6 4.05 30.82 -8.22
CA TRP A 6 3.11 31.11 -9.30
C TRP A 6 3.53 30.41 -10.59
N SER A 7 2.55 29.92 -11.34
CA SER A 7 2.78 29.23 -12.61
C SER A 7 1.76 29.71 -13.64
N ASN A 8 2.16 29.73 -14.91
CA ASN A 8 1.24 29.92 -16.02
C ASN A 8 0.41 28.65 -16.32
N GLY A 9 0.65 27.56 -15.58
CA GLY A 9 -0.03 26.28 -15.73
C GLY A 9 0.29 25.53 -17.02
N LEU A 10 1.21 26.03 -17.84
CA LEU A 10 1.70 25.36 -19.05
C LEU A 10 2.82 24.40 -18.68
N LEU A 11 2.87 23.27 -19.39
CA LEU A 11 3.97 22.32 -19.25
C LEU A 11 5.22 22.86 -19.93
N GLU A 12 6.36 22.67 -19.30
CA GLU A 12 7.67 23.00 -19.86
C GLU A 12 8.05 22.04 -21.00
N ILE A 13 9.06 22.40 -21.80
CA ILE A 13 9.41 21.71 -23.06
C ILE A 13 9.75 20.22 -22.88
N ASN A 14 10.24 19.83 -21.70
CA ASN A 14 10.58 18.45 -21.34
C ASN A 14 9.65 17.85 -20.27
N GLU A 15 8.55 18.53 -19.98
CA GLU A 15 7.59 18.13 -18.96
C GLU A 15 6.35 17.54 -19.62
N THR A 16 5.92 16.36 -19.17
CA THR A 16 4.73 15.67 -19.68
C THR A 16 3.68 15.53 -18.59
N LEU A 17 2.41 15.65 -18.96
CA LEU A 17 1.29 15.45 -18.03
C LEU A 17 1.13 13.96 -17.75
N VAL A 18 1.08 13.59 -16.47
CA VAL A 18 0.90 12.21 -16.01
C VAL A 18 -0.56 11.96 -15.71
N ILE A 19 -1.16 12.80 -14.87
CA ILE A 19 -2.58 12.73 -14.51
C ILE A 19 -3.11 14.10 -14.11
N GLN A 20 -4.40 14.32 -14.35
CA GLN A 20 -5.15 15.46 -13.80
C GLN A 20 -6.32 14.96 -12.98
N GLN A 21 -6.56 15.58 -11.83
CA GLN A 21 -7.65 15.23 -10.94
C GLN A 21 -8.42 16.49 -10.51
N ARG A 22 -9.73 16.49 -10.78
CA ARG A 22 -10.65 17.54 -10.37
C ARG A 22 -11.12 17.33 -8.94
N GLY A 23 -11.74 18.35 -8.35
CA GLY A 23 -12.30 18.24 -7.01
C GLY A 23 -11.25 18.22 -5.90
N VAL A 24 -10.06 18.80 -6.10
CA VAL A 24 -8.95 18.73 -5.12
C VAL A 24 -8.74 20.06 -4.40
N ARG A 25 -8.80 20.01 -3.07
CA ARG A 25 -8.52 21.16 -2.19
C ARG A 25 -7.15 21.03 -1.53
N LEU A 26 -6.41 22.14 -1.47
CA LEU A 26 -5.12 22.22 -0.80
C LEU A 26 -5.25 22.61 0.68
N TYR A 27 -4.33 22.11 1.49
CA TYR A 27 -4.14 22.47 2.89
C TYR A 27 -2.68 22.82 3.15
N ASP A 28 -2.46 23.82 4.00
CA ASP A 28 -1.16 24.08 4.62
C ASP A 28 -1.08 23.37 5.96
N GLY A 29 -0.42 22.21 6.01
CA GLY A 29 -0.44 21.36 7.18
C GLY A 29 -1.85 20.89 7.54
N ASP A 30 -2.36 21.37 8.67
CA ASP A 30 -3.74 21.15 9.13
C ASP A 30 -4.70 22.28 8.73
N ASP A 31 -4.16 23.43 8.34
CA ASP A 31 -4.93 24.62 8.01
C ASP A 31 -5.45 24.55 6.56
N LYS A 32 -6.73 24.86 6.35
CA LYS A 32 -7.29 24.96 4.99
C LYS A 32 -6.60 26.10 4.25
N ALA A 33 -6.08 25.83 3.05
CA ALA A 33 -5.56 26.90 2.21
C ALA A 33 -6.70 27.87 1.86
N LYS A 34 -6.38 29.16 1.73
CA LYS A 34 -7.23 30.23 1.17
C LYS A 34 -7.42 30.08 -0.35
N LEU A 35 -7.60 28.85 -0.80
CA LEU A 35 -7.84 28.45 -2.18
C LEU A 35 -9.10 27.61 -2.20
N ASP A 36 -9.90 27.77 -3.24
CA ASP A 36 -11.13 27.00 -3.43
C ASP A 36 -10.81 25.55 -3.85
N VAL A 37 -11.83 24.79 -4.25
CA VAL A 37 -11.61 23.45 -4.84
C VAL A 37 -11.11 23.64 -6.26
N GLY A 38 -9.98 23.01 -6.58
CA GLY A 38 -9.30 23.14 -7.86
C GLY A 38 -9.10 21.83 -8.60
N VAL A 39 -8.28 21.90 -9.63
CA VAL A 39 -7.72 20.77 -10.36
C VAL A 39 -6.26 20.64 -10.00
N VAL A 40 -5.83 19.46 -9.56
CA VAL A 40 -4.42 19.14 -9.39
C VAL A 40 -3.94 18.37 -10.63
N LEU A 41 -2.78 18.76 -11.13
CA LEU A 41 -2.10 18.12 -12.24
C LEU A 41 -0.77 17.60 -11.73
N LEU A 42 -0.50 16.33 -11.98
CA LEU A 42 0.80 15.73 -11.80
C LEU A 42 1.47 15.68 -13.17
N SER A 43 2.62 16.31 -13.30
CA SER A 43 3.50 16.14 -14.44
C SER A 43 4.72 15.30 -14.05
N THR A 44 5.60 15.04 -15.00
CA THR A 44 6.89 14.39 -14.74
C THR A 44 7.86 15.23 -13.93
N HIS A 45 7.59 16.52 -13.71
CA HIS A 45 8.52 17.43 -13.05
C HIS A 45 7.90 18.20 -11.88
N ARG A 46 6.60 18.46 -11.91
CA ARG A 46 5.93 19.38 -10.99
C ARG A 46 4.56 18.84 -10.56
N LEU A 47 4.19 19.22 -9.35
CA LEU A 47 2.83 19.18 -8.87
C LEU A 47 2.22 20.57 -9.09
N ILE A 48 1.19 20.63 -9.92
CA ILE A 48 0.55 21.89 -10.33
C ILE A 48 -0.88 21.90 -9.80
N TRP A 49 -1.31 23.01 -9.24
CA TRP A 49 -2.71 23.22 -8.85
C TRP A 49 -3.27 24.42 -9.58
N ARG A 50 -4.50 24.28 -10.09
CA ARG A 50 -5.21 25.31 -10.84
C ARG A 50 -6.62 25.50 -10.28
N ASP A 51 -7.02 26.75 -10.09
CA ASP A 51 -8.38 27.08 -9.71
C ASP A 51 -9.37 26.82 -10.88
N VAL A 52 -10.57 26.32 -10.55
CA VAL A 52 -11.61 26.01 -11.55
C VAL A 52 -12.30 27.27 -12.06
N LYS A 53 -12.45 28.30 -11.21
CA LYS A 53 -13.15 29.56 -11.52
C LYS A 53 -12.18 30.61 -12.07
N ASN A 54 -10.96 30.66 -11.54
CA ASN A 54 -9.93 31.60 -11.96
C ASN A 54 -8.73 30.87 -12.58
N HIS A 55 -8.72 30.73 -13.91
CA HIS A 55 -7.65 30.04 -14.62
C HIS A 55 -6.28 30.74 -14.55
N GLU A 56 -6.22 32.01 -14.12
CA GLU A 56 -4.96 32.71 -13.85
C GLU A 56 -4.37 32.35 -12.47
N CYS A 57 -5.20 31.82 -11.56
CA CYS A 57 -4.74 31.35 -10.26
C CYS A 57 -4.19 29.93 -10.37
N CYS A 58 -2.93 29.82 -10.76
CA CYS A 58 -2.21 28.56 -10.87
C CYS A 58 -0.89 28.61 -10.10
N ILE A 59 -0.63 27.58 -9.30
CA ILE A 59 0.58 27.44 -8.51
C ILE A 59 1.22 26.08 -8.78
N ALA A 60 2.55 26.02 -8.75
CA ALA A 60 3.29 24.79 -8.99
C ALA A 60 4.42 24.61 -7.98
N MET A 61 4.81 23.36 -7.75
CA MET A 61 5.95 22.99 -6.93
C MET A 61 6.69 21.84 -7.62
N PRO A 62 8.04 21.88 -7.72
CA PRO A 62 8.81 20.76 -8.25
C PRO A 62 8.60 19.47 -7.44
N LEU A 63 8.56 18.33 -8.11
CA LEU A 63 8.45 17.02 -7.43
C LEU A 63 9.71 16.71 -6.60
N SER A 64 10.87 17.28 -6.95
CA SER A 64 12.09 17.22 -6.14
C SER A 64 11.95 17.82 -4.73
N GLN A 65 10.89 18.60 -4.47
CA GLN A 65 10.60 19.11 -3.12
C GLN A 65 9.93 18.09 -2.20
N ILE A 66 9.43 16.98 -2.74
CA ILE A 66 8.71 15.96 -1.98
C ILE A 66 9.72 14.99 -1.35
N ILE A 67 9.72 14.88 -0.02
CA ILE A 67 10.53 13.91 0.73
C ILE A 67 9.84 12.54 0.66
N PHE A 68 8.58 12.51 1.09
CA PHE A 68 7.71 11.34 1.06
C PHE A 68 6.26 11.80 1.14
N PHE A 69 5.33 10.89 0.89
CA PHE A 69 3.90 11.14 0.97
C PHE A 69 3.18 9.90 1.47
N GLU A 70 2.02 10.10 2.08
CA GLU A 70 1.24 9.04 2.72
C GLU A 70 -0.26 9.29 2.53
N GLU A 71 -1.04 8.20 2.52
CA GLU A 71 -2.49 8.30 2.55
C GLU A 71 -2.96 8.58 3.98
N GLN A 72 -3.79 9.62 4.13
CA GLN A 72 -4.53 9.83 5.36
C GLN A 72 -5.94 9.26 5.18
N ALA A 73 -6.20 8.15 5.90
CA ALA A 73 -7.47 7.46 5.89
C ALA A 73 -8.64 8.43 6.19
N ALA A 74 -9.63 8.40 5.31
CA ALA A 74 -10.86 9.16 5.48
C ALA A 74 -11.75 8.46 6.51
N GLY A 75 -11.97 9.09 7.68
CA GLY A 75 -13.07 8.68 8.57
C GLY A 75 -14.43 8.87 7.89
N ILE A 76 -15.48 8.30 8.49
CA ILE A 76 -16.87 8.40 7.98
C ILE A 76 -17.22 9.87 7.71
N GLY A 77 -17.64 10.18 6.48
CA GLY A 77 -18.01 11.54 6.05
C GLY A 77 -16.85 12.50 5.75
N LYS A 78 -15.59 12.05 5.83
CA LYS A 78 -14.41 12.85 5.47
C LYS A 78 -13.92 12.50 4.07
N SER A 79 -13.31 13.48 3.40
CA SER A 79 -12.68 13.28 2.08
C SER A 79 -11.32 12.61 2.23
N ALA A 80 -10.96 11.71 1.31
CA ALA A 80 -9.64 11.10 1.23
C ALA A 80 -8.57 12.18 1.04
N LYS A 81 -7.41 11.98 1.67
CA LYS A 81 -6.31 12.94 1.62
C LYS A 81 -4.99 12.25 1.37
N ILE A 82 -4.14 12.89 0.58
CA ILE A 82 -2.72 12.56 0.46
C ILE A 82 -1.96 13.64 1.21
N VAL A 83 -1.15 13.25 2.19
CA VAL A 83 -0.25 14.11 2.93
C VAL A 83 1.11 14.07 2.25
N ILE A 84 1.66 15.23 1.89
CA ILE A 84 2.93 15.34 1.19
C ILE A 84 3.90 16.12 2.07
N HIS A 85 4.97 15.45 2.50
CA HIS A 85 6.02 16.02 3.35
C HIS A 85 7.13 16.59 2.47
N LEU A 86 7.56 17.81 2.78
CA LEU A 86 8.36 18.64 1.89
C LEU A 86 9.71 19.01 2.50
N HIS A 87 10.71 19.17 1.63
CA HIS A 87 11.99 19.77 2.00
C HIS A 87 11.82 21.24 2.46
N PRO A 88 12.78 21.79 3.23
CA PRO A 88 12.83 23.21 3.54
C PRO A 88 12.79 24.08 2.26
N VAL A 89 12.31 25.31 2.38
CA VAL A 89 12.16 26.21 1.23
C VAL A 89 13.53 26.44 0.57
N PRO A 90 13.67 26.24 -0.75
CA PRO A 90 14.91 26.53 -1.46
C PRO A 90 15.26 28.02 -1.42
N ALA A 91 16.55 28.35 -1.29
CA ALA A 91 17.01 29.73 -1.21
C ALA A 91 16.66 30.57 -2.46
N ASN A 92 16.54 29.94 -3.64
CA ASN A 92 16.28 30.59 -4.93
C ASN A 92 14.82 30.45 -5.40
N LYS A 93 13.87 30.28 -4.48
CA LYS A 93 12.48 29.98 -4.83
C LYS A 93 11.73 31.23 -5.30
N GLU A 94 11.06 31.11 -6.45
CA GLU A 94 10.18 32.15 -7.01
C GLU A 94 8.98 32.46 -6.11
N PRO A 95 8.43 33.70 -6.15
CA PRO A 95 7.30 34.07 -5.32
C PRO A 95 6.06 33.21 -5.61
N GLY A 96 5.28 32.95 -4.57
CA GLY A 96 4.01 32.22 -4.67
C GLY A 96 3.00 32.76 -3.66
N LEU A 97 1.82 32.15 -3.62
CA LEU A 97 0.69 32.63 -2.81
C LEU A 97 1.00 32.70 -1.31
N TYR A 98 1.85 31.80 -0.80
CA TYR A 98 2.28 31.77 0.60
C TYR A 98 3.76 32.12 0.68
N GLN A 99 4.08 33.18 1.43
CA GLN A 99 5.47 33.62 1.65
C GLN A 99 6.17 32.79 2.75
N HIS A 100 5.39 32.33 3.73
CA HIS A 100 5.87 31.57 4.86
C HIS A 100 4.82 30.54 5.27
N SER A 101 5.28 29.35 5.64
CA SER A 101 4.46 28.30 6.25
C SER A 101 5.13 27.79 7.51
N LYS A 102 4.33 27.62 8.57
CA LYS A 102 4.76 26.98 9.82
C LYS A 102 4.86 25.46 9.71
N TYR A 103 4.41 24.86 8.61
CA TYR A 103 4.34 23.42 8.41
C TYR A 103 5.39 22.91 7.41
N SER A 104 5.91 21.70 7.66
CA SER A 104 6.79 20.97 6.75
C SER A 104 6.04 20.15 5.69
N TYR A 105 4.71 20.16 5.69
CA TYR A 105 3.90 19.30 4.83
C TYR A 105 2.64 20.00 4.33
N ILE A 106 2.04 19.47 3.26
CA ILE A 106 0.76 19.91 2.70
C ILE A 106 -0.21 18.74 2.59
N LYS A 107 -1.50 19.00 2.38
CA LYS A 107 -2.48 17.93 2.08
C LYS A 107 -3.26 18.22 0.81
N LEU A 108 -3.39 17.20 -0.04
CA LEU A 108 -4.31 17.15 -1.17
C LEU A 108 -5.59 16.47 -0.70
N SER A 109 -6.70 17.19 -0.60
CA SER A 109 -8.00 16.63 -0.19
C SER A 109 -8.91 16.43 -1.40
N PHE A 110 -9.23 15.17 -1.69
CA PHE A 110 -10.00 14.73 -2.85
C PHE A 110 -11.49 14.72 -2.50
N LYS A 111 -12.20 15.76 -2.93
CA LYS A 111 -13.66 15.89 -2.78
C LYS A 111 -14.41 15.03 -3.78
N GLU A 112 -13.78 14.79 -4.92
CA GLU A 112 -14.20 13.85 -5.94
C GLU A 112 -13.26 12.64 -5.87
N HIS A 113 -13.78 11.45 -6.16
CA HIS A 113 -13.01 10.21 -6.28
C HIS A 113 -11.78 10.39 -7.20
N GLY A 114 -10.77 9.52 -7.04
CA GLY A 114 -9.55 9.54 -7.86
C GLY A 114 -8.26 9.65 -7.06
N GLN A 115 -8.36 9.74 -5.73
CA GLN A 115 -7.22 9.71 -4.82
C GLN A 115 -6.34 8.46 -5.03
N ILE A 116 -6.93 7.27 -5.18
CA ILE A 116 -6.19 6.00 -5.34
C ILE A 116 -5.30 6.03 -6.59
N GLU A 117 -5.89 6.41 -7.73
CA GLU A 117 -5.16 6.49 -9.00
C GLU A 117 -4.11 7.62 -8.96
N PHE A 118 -4.45 8.77 -8.37
CA PHE A 118 -3.49 9.86 -8.21
C PHE A 118 -2.29 9.46 -7.34
N TYR A 119 -2.53 8.76 -6.22
CA TYR A 119 -1.49 8.25 -5.35
C TYR A 119 -0.58 7.26 -6.08
N ARG A 120 -1.17 6.31 -6.82
CA ARG A 120 -0.42 5.33 -7.64
C ARG A 120 0.50 6.03 -8.65
N ARG A 121 -0.03 7.00 -9.40
CA ARG A 121 0.75 7.77 -10.39
C ARG A 121 1.84 8.62 -9.74
N LEU A 122 1.57 9.22 -8.58
CA LEU A 122 2.59 9.95 -7.83
C LEU A 122 3.71 9.04 -7.37
N THR A 123 3.41 7.82 -6.90
CA THR A 123 4.41 6.80 -6.56
C THR A 123 5.29 6.43 -7.75
N GLU A 124 4.69 6.26 -8.93
CA GLU A 124 5.44 5.97 -10.16
C GLU A 124 6.40 7.12 -10.52
N GLU A 125 5.94 8.38 -10.49
CA GLU A 125 6.82 9.53 -10.75
C GLU A 125 7.91 9.68 -9.71
N MET A 126 7.59 9.51 -8.43
CA MET A 126 8.56 9.61 -7.34
C MET A 126 9.60 8.50 -7.36
N THR A 127 9.28 7.35 -7.96
CA THR A 127 10.21 6.23 -8.18
C THR A 127 11.09 6.47 -9.42
N GLN A 128 10.50 6.91 -10.53
CA GLN A 128 11.22 7.14 -11.78
C GLN A 128 12.09 8.41 -11.75
N LYS A 129 11.73 9.38 -10.90
CA LYS A 129 12.41 10.67 -10.73
C LYS A 129 12.80 11.32 -12.06
N ARG A 130 11.84 11.38 -12.98
CA ARG A 130 12.10 11.79 -14.37
C ARG A 130 12.67 13.21 -14.50
N TRP A 131 12.46 14.05 -13.50
CA TRP A 131 13.05 15.39 -13.40
C TRP A 131 14.57 15.39 -13.13
N GLU A 132 15.17 14.28 -12.70
CA GLU A 132 16.64 14.16 -12.52
C GLU A 132 17.33 13.78 -13.85
N SER A 133 16.59 13.14 -14.76
CA SER A 133 17.06 12.74 -16.08
C SER A 133 17.05 13.93 -17.04
N THR A 134 18.14 14.69 -17.07
CA THR A 134 18.36 15.67 -18.15
C THR A 134 18.63 14.91 -19.45
N PRO A 135 17.84 15.06 -20.53
CA PRO A 135 18.27 14.55 -21.82
C PRO A 135 19.54 15.30 -22.22
N VAL A 136 20.67 14.60 -22.29
CA VAL A 136 21.92 15.10 -22.87
C VAL A 136 21.58 15.55 -24.28
N SER A 137 21.59 16.87 -24.47
CA SER A 137 21.47 17.46 -25.80
C SER A 137 22.60 16.89 -26.65
N GLN A 138 22.26 16.11 -27.67
CA GLN A 138 23.24 15.65 -28.64
C GLN A 138 23.94 16.88 -29.25
N PRO A 139 25.27 16.89 -29.41
CA PRO A 139 25.96 18.00 -30.04
C PRO A 139 25.48 18.12 -31.49
N ILE A 140 24.97 19.30 -31.84
CA ILE A 140 24.74 19.70 -33.22
C ILE A 140 26.11 19.71 -33.94
N PRO A 141 26.29 19.02 -35.07
CA PRO A 141 27.51 19.12 -35.84
C PRO A 141 27.67 20.56 -36.34
N THR A 142 28.77 21.22 -35.95
CA THR A 142 29.18 22.50 -36.50
C THR A 142 29.56 22.36 -37.97
N GLY A 143 28.59 22.56 -38.86
CA GLY A 143 28.81 22.93 -40.25
C GLY A 143 28.97 24.45 -40.36
N THR A 144 30.13 24.88 -40.80
CA THR A 144 30.51 26.25 -41.14
C THR A 144 29.55 26.91 -42.13
N GLY A 145 29.12 28.16 -41.86
CA GLY A 145 28.46 29.00 -42.85
C GLY A 145 27.75 30.22 -42.27
N SER A 146 28.35 31.39 -42.46
CA SER A 146 27.78 32.72 -42.19
C SER A 146 26.37 32.90 -42.78
N GLN A 147 25.46 33.53 -42.03
CA GLN A 147 24.86 34.82 -42.41
C GLN A 147 23.80 35.26 -41.39
N ALA A 148 23.86 36.55 -41.06
CA ALA A 148 22.81 37.29 -40.41
C ALA A 148 21.52 37.26 -41.25
N GLY A 149 20.35 37.15 -40.60
CA GLY A 149 19.10 37.55 -41.22
C GLY A 149 17.83 36.81 -40.79
N LYS A 150 16.91 37.60 -40.26
CA LYS A 150 15.44 37.50 -40.39
C LYS A 150 14.72 36.39 -39.59
N THR A 151 14.07 36.88 -38.54
CA THR A 151 12.68 36.55 -38.20
C THR A 151 11.88 36.06 -39.42
N ARG A 152 11.58 34.77 -39.47
CA ARG A 152 10.52 34.21 -40.32
C ARG A 152 9.51 33.49 -39.45
N ALA A 153 8.28 33.98 -39.55
CA ALA A 153 7.09 33.51 -38.87
C ALA A 153 6.92 31.99 -39.02
N VAL A 154 6.87 31.28 -37.89
CA VAL A 154 6.40 29.89 -37.82
C VAL A 154 4.90 29.97 -37.50
N GLY A 155 4.08 29.91 -38.55
CA GLY A 155 2.63 29.86 -38.42
C GLY A 155 2.14 28.52 -37.85
N ILE A 156 0.92 28.53 -37.30
CA ILE A 156 0.21 27.42 -36.62
C ILE A 156 0.34 26.07 -37.37
N VAL A 157 0.37 26.09 -38.70
CA VAL A 157 0.49 24.91 -39.58
C VAL A 157 1.81 24.14 -39.40
N GLY A 158 2.93 24.84 -39.09
CA GLY A 158 4.21 24.19 -38.83
C GLY A 158 4.28 23.51 -37.46
N ILE A 159 3.53 24.06 -36.49
CA ILE A 159 3.38 23.47 -35.16
C ILE A 159 2.46 22.24 -35.25
N GLU A 160 1.36 22.31 -35.99
CA GLU A 160 0.47 21.16 -36.23
C GLU A 160 1.21 19.98 -36.87
N ARG A 161 2.00 20.22 -37.92
CA ARG A 161 2.80 19.17 -38.56
C ARG A 161 3.82 18.54 -37.60
N LYS A 162 4.45 19.36 -36.74
CA LYS A 162 5.42 18.87 -35.74
C LYS A 162 4.77 18.14 -34.56
N ILE A 163 3.52 18.47 -34.22
CA ILE A 163 2.72 17.73 -33.23
C ILE A 163 2.28 16.38 -33.83
N GLU A 164 1.88 16.35 -35.09
CA GLU A 164 1.45 15.13 -35.77
C GLU A 164 2.61 14.15 -36.03
N GLU A 165 3.79 14.65 -36.39
CA GLU A 165 5.02 13.85 -36.46
C GLU A 165 5.42 13.28 -35.08
N ARG A 166 5.33 14.06 -33.99
CA ARG A 166 5.57 13.56 -32.63
C ARG A 166 4.51 12.57 -32.14
N ARG A 167 3.25 12.71 -32.56
CA ARG A 167 2.20 11.71 -32.29
C ARG A 167 2.53 10.40 -32.98
N LYS A 168 2.94 10.43 -34.25
CA LYS A 168 3.37 9.23 -34.99
C LYS A 168 4.60 8.56 -34.37
N GLU A 169 5.57 9.34 -33.90
CA GLU A 169 6.75 8.81 -33.24
C GLU A 169 6.42 8.21 -31.86
N THR A 170 5.56 8.88 -31.08
CA THR A 170 5.05 8.35 -29.80
C THR A 170 4.23 7.07 -30.00
N ASP A 171 3.34 7.03 -30.99
CA ASP A 171 2.55 5.83 -31.33
C ASP A 171 3.46 4.68 -31.78
N LYS A 172 4.52 4.97 -32.52
CA LYS A 172 5.51 3.96 -32.91
C LYS A 172 6.26 3.42 -31.70
N ASN A 173 6.72 4.29 -30.79
CA ASN A 173 7.38 3.87 -29.54
C ASN A 173 6.45 3.09 -28.61
N ILE A 174 5.18 3.50 -28.50
CA ILE A 174 4.16 2.77 -27.73
C ILE A 174 3.91 1.39 -28.37
N SER A 175 3.78 1.33 -29.69
CA SER A 175 3.60 0.07 -30.41
C SER A 175 4.81 -0.86 -30.23
N GLU A 176 6.02 -0.32 -30.28
CA GLU A 176 7.26 -1.06 -30.03
C GLU A 176 7.34 -1.57 -28.58
N ALA A 177 6.98 -0.75 -27.60
CA ALA A 177 6.91 -1.17 -26.19
C ALA A 177 5.83 -2.23 -25.92
N PHE A 178 4.66 -2.14 -26.58
CA PHE A 178 3.63 -3.18 -26.50
C PHE A 178 4.03 -4.45 -27.23
N GLU A 179 4.76 -4.35 -28.34
CA GLU A 179 5.31 -5.51 -29.04
C GLU A 179 6.38 -6.19 -28.19
N ASP A 180 7.22 -5.43 -27.50
CA ASP A 180 8.24 -5.95 -26.57
C ASP A 180 7.64 -6.52 -25.30
N LEU A 181 6.59 -5.91 -24.74
CA LEU A 181 5.82 -6.51 -23.65
C LEU A 181 5.13 -7.80 -24.12
N SER A 182 4.60 -7.82 -25.35
CA SER A 182 4.02 -9.03 -25.93
C SER A 182 5.06 -10.12 -26.14
N LYS A 183 6.27 -9.78 -26.62
CA LYS A 183 7.41 -10.70 -26.70
C LYS A 183 7.82 -11.20 -25.31
N LEU A 184 7.84 -10.32 -24.31
CA LEU A 184 8.11 -10.69 -22.92
C LEU A 184 7.03 -11.64 -22.38
N MET A 185 5.75 -11.40 -22.65
CA MET A 185 4.65 -12.28 -22.28
C MET A 185 4.73 -13.64 -22.99
N VAL A 186 5.14 -13.68 -24.26
CA VAL A 186 5.40 -14.93 -24.98
C VAL A 186 6.56 -15.70 -24.33
N LYS A 187 7.65 -15.02 -23.97
CA LYS A 187 8.79 -15.64 -23.27
C LYS A 187 8.41 -16.13 -21.86
N ALA A 188 7.61 -15.36 -21.13
CA ALA A 188 7.07 -15.77 -19.85
C ALA A 188 6.13 -16.98 -20.02
N LYS A 189 5.30 -17.02 -21.06
CA LYS A 189 4.42 -18.17 -21.37
C LYS A 189 5.22 -19.43 -21.71
N GLU A 190 6.26 -19.32 -22.54
CA GLU A 190 7.19 -20.43 -22.82
C GLU A 190 7.84 -20.95 -21.52
N MET A 191 8.27 -20.04 -20.65
CA MET A 191 8.85 -20.39 -19.35
C MET A 191 7.85 -21.07 -18.42
N VAL A 192 6.58 -20.63 -18.41
CA VAL A 192 5.47 -21.25 -17.64
C VAL A 192 5.13 -22.64 -18.19
N GLU A 193 5.06 -22.81 -19.50
CA GLU A 193 4.79 -24.10 -20.14
C GLU A 193 5.93 -25.11 -19.90
N LEU A 194 7.17 -24.67 -20.04
CA LEU A 194 8.34 -25.46 -19.69
C LEU A 194 8.32 -25.85 -18.20
N SER A 195 8.02 -24.90 -17.33
CA SER A 195 7.88 -25.12 -15.89
C SER A 195 6.81 -26.16 -15.57
N ARG A 196 5.66 -26.13 -16.26
CA ARG A 196 4.59 -27.12 -16.12
C ARG A 196 5.01 -28.51 -16.64
N SER A 197 5.73 -28.56 -17.76
CA SER A 197 6.26 -29.82 -18.30
C SER A 197 7.29 -30.46 -17.36
N ILE A 198 8.18 -29.65 -16.78
CA ILE A 198 9.15 -30.10 -15.77
C ILE A 198 8.40 -30.58 -14.52
N ALA A 199 7.42 -29.83 -14.03
CA ALA A 199 6.61 -30.24 -12.88
C ALA A 199 5.90 -31.59 -13.10
N ASN A 200 5.34 -31.82 -14.29
CA ASN A 200 4.72 -33.10 -14.65
C ASN A 200 5.75 -34.23 -14.74
N LYS A 201 6.92 -34.00 -15.35
CA LYS A 201 8.01 -34.98 -15.39
C LYS A 201 8.55 -35.34 -14.00
N ILE A 202 8.62 -34.37 -13.09
CA ILE A 202 9.00 -34.59 -11.68
C ILE A 202 7.94 -35.45 -10.98
N LYS A 203 6.65 -35.20 -11.25
CA LYS A 203 5.54 -36.01 -10.71
C LYS A 203 5.56 -37.45 -11.25
N ASP A 204 5.87 -37.64 -12.53
CA ASP A 204 5.86 -38.96 -13.19
C ASP A 204 7.10 -39.82 -12.88
N LYS A 205 8.23 -39.21 -12.46
CA LYS A 205 9.50 -39.89 -12.13
C LYS A 205 9.77 -39.99 -10.62
N GLN A 206 8.72 -40.13 -9.81
CA GLN A 206 8.79 -40.22 -8.34
C GLN A 206 9.69 -41.39 -7.90
N GLY A 207 11.00 -41.14 -7.75
CA GLY A 207 12.00 -42.16 -7.39
C GLY A 207 13.46 -41.82 -7.74
N ASP A 208 13.73 -41.00 -8.76
CA ASP A 208 15.08 -40.83 -9.33
C ASP A 208 15.66 -39.41 -9.24
N ILE A 209 14.95 -38.49 -8.57
CA ILE A 209 15.30 -37.06 -8.47
C ILE A 209 15.57 -36.71 -7.02
N THR A 210 16.70 -36.06 -6.74
CA THR A 210 17.07 -35.66 -5.39
C THR A 210 16.13 -34.58 -4.84
N GLU A 211 15.85 -34.64 -3.54
CA GLU A 211 14.94 -33.72 -2.86
C GLU A 211 15.40 -32.25 -2.98
N ASP A 212 16.72 -32.00 -3.05
CA ASP A 212 17.32 -30.67 -3.21
C ASP A 212 17.01 -30.03 -4.58
N GLU A 213 17.03 -30.81 -5.67
CA GLU A 213 16.71 -30.30 -7.01
C GLU A 213 15.24 -29.89 -7.12
N THR A 214 14.36 -30.68 -6.48
CA THR A 214 12.93 -30.37 -6.39
C THR A 214 12.69 -29.10 -5.57
N ILE A 215 13.49 -28.86 -4.52
CA ILE A 215 13.38 -27.67 -3.69
C ILE A 215 13.77 -26.39 -4.46
N ARG A 216 14.90 -26.41 -5.18
CA ARG A 216 15.36 -25.27 -5.99
C ARG A 216 14.41 -24.95 -7.14
N PHE A 217 13.86 -25.98 -7.78
CA PHE A 217 12.90 -25.76 -8.86
C PHE A 217 11.63 -25.07 -8.34
N LYS A 218 11.11 -25.51 -7.20
CA LYS A 218 9.92 -24.90 -6.59
C LYS A 218 10.18 -23.47 -6.07
N SER A 219 11.38 -23.15 -5.55
CA SER A 219 11.70 -21.76 -5.15
C SER A 219 11.76 -20.84 -6.37
N TYR A 220 12.26 -21.33 -7.50
CA TYR A 220 12.26 -20.60 -8.77
C TYR A 220 10.83 -20.27 -9.24
N LEU A 221 9.88 -21.21 -9.14
CA LEU A 221 8.46 -20.97 -9.47
C LEU A 221 7.82 -19.86 -8.61
N LEU A 222 8.12 -19.86 -7.31
CA LEU A 222 7.62 -18.87 -6.37
C LEU A 222 8.17 -17.47 -6.69
N SER A 223 9.46 -17.36 -6.97
CA SER A 223 10.11 -16.09 -7.36
C SER A 223 9.58 -15.51 -8.67
N MET A 224 9.04 -16.36 -9.56
CA MET A 224 8.41 -15.94 -10.81
C MET A 224 6.93 -15.59 -10.66
N GLY A 225 6.34 -15.72 -9.45
CA GLY A 225 4.92 -15.47 -9.22
C GLY A 225 3.99 -16.50 -9.86
N ILE A 226 4.52 -17.67 -10.27
CA ILE A 226 3.71 -18.75 -10.82
C ILE A 226 3.13 -19.52 -9.64
N ALA A 227 1.82 -19.37 -9.41
CA ALA A 227 1.09 -20.19 -8.45
C ALA A 227 1.29 -21.67 -8.81
N ASN A 228 1.72 -22.44 -7.80
CA ASN A 228 2.17 -23.82 -7.88
C ASN A 228 1.28 -24.68 -8.81
N PRO A 229 1.75 -25.12 -10.01
CA PRO A 229 0.96 -25.99 -10.90
C PRO A 229 0.92 -27.45 -10.41
N VAL A 230 1.78 -27.79 -9.45
CA VAL A 230 1.70 -29.06 -8.71
C VAL A 230 0.70 -28.86 -7.59
N THR A 231 -0.54 -29.24 -7.88
CA THR A 231 -1.61 -29.35 -6.88
C THR A 231 -1.11 -30.09 -5.64
N ARG A 232 -1.37 -29.48 -4.48
CA ARG A 232 -1.72 -30.08 -3.18
C ARG A 232 -0.99 -31.39 -2.84
N GLU A 233 -0.22 -31.35 -1.74
CA GLU A 233 0.16 -32.51 -0.88
C GLU A 233 1.57 -33.12 -1.03
N THR A 234 2.50 -32.59 -1.84
CA THR A 234 3.88 -33.15 -1.85
C THR A 234 4.93 -32.16 -1.34
N HIS A 235 5.21 -32.33 -0.05
CA HIS A 235 6.36 -31.94 0.78
C HIS A 235 7.53 -31.22 0.08
N GLY A 236 8.09 -30.19 0.75
CA GLY A 236 9.47 -29.76 0.51
C GLY A 236 9.75 -28.27 0.70
N SER A 237 9.39 -27.41 -0.27
CA SER A 237 10.02 -26.07 -0.38
C SER A 237 9.17 -24.88 0.05
N GLY A 238 7.86 -24.84 -0.29
CA GLY A 238 6.93 -23.84 0.26
C GLY A 238 6.85 -23.97 1.78
N THR A 239 6.94 -25.21 2.27
CA THR A 239 7.08 -25.54 3.68
C THR A 239 8.36 -24.97 4.30
N HIS A 240 9.50 -24.96 3.60
CA HIS A 240 10.75 -24.43 4.18
C HIS A 240 10.74 -22.91 4.31
N TYR A 241 10.26 -22.18 3.29
CA TYR A 241 10.06 -20.73 3.39
C TYR A 241 9.11 -20.38 4.54
N HIS A 242 7.91 -20.98 4.56
CA HIS A 242 6.94 -20.74 5.62
C HIS A 242 7.44 -21.23 6.99
N MET A 243 8.30 -22.25 7.06
CA MET A 243 8.92 -22.71 8.30
C MET A 243 9.88 -21.67 8.87
N GLN A 244 10.75 -21.10 8.04
CA GLN A 244 11.68 -20.05 8.49
C GLN A 244 10.91 -18.79 8.89
N LEU A 245 9.90 -18.43 8.10
CA LEU A 245 9.00 -17.35 8.41
C LEU A 245 8.24 -17.58 9.72
N ALA A 246 7.77 -18.80 9.98
CA ALA A 246 7.09 -19.15 11.22
C ALA A 246 7.98 -18.96 12.45
N LYS A 247 9.27 -19.35 12.37
CA LYS A 247 10.24 -19.11 13.46
C LYS A 247 10.45 -17.62 13.70
N GLN A 248 10.67 -16.84 12.64
CA GLN A 248 10.80 -15.38 12.74
C GLN A 248 9.56 -14.73 13.37
N LEU A 249 8.37 -15.16 12.97
CA LEU A 249 7.11 -14.68 13.55
C LEU A 249 6.99 -15.08 15.03
N GLY A 250 7.44 -16.29 15.39
CA GLY A 250 7.57 -16.73 16.78
C GLY A 250 8.31 -15.72 17.65
N ASP A 251 9.54 -15.38 17.23
CA ASP A 251 10.41 -14.46 17.95
C ASP A 251 9.86 -13.04 17.99
N MET A 252 9.30 -12.56 16.86
CA MET A 252 8.77 -11.20 16.75
C MET A 252 7.47 -10.98 17.53
N LEU A 253 6.62 -12.00 17.65
CA LEU A 253 5.27 -11.85 18.21
C LEU A 253 5.18 -12.18 19.69
N GLN A 254 6.17 -12.88 20.26
CA GLN A 254 6.12 -13.31 21.65
C GLN A 254 5.93 -12.13 22.63
N ALA A 255 6.82 -11.14 22.61
CA ALA A 255 6.71 -9.98 23.51
C ALA A 255 5.44 -9.15 23.26
N PRO A 256 5.07 -8.79 22.01
CA PRO A 256 3.80 -8.10 21.76
C PRO A 256 2.54 -8.86 22.21
N LEU A 257 2.55 -10.19 22.14
CA LEU A 257 1.45 -11.03 22.62
C LEU A 257 1.37 -11.02 24.15
N GLU A 258 2.49 -11.15 24.84
CA GLU A 258 2.55 -11.08 26.31
C GLU A 258 2.04 -9.72 26.82
N GLU A 259 2.45 -8.62 26.19
CA GLU A 259 1.98 -7.26 26.52
C GLU A 259 0.47 -7.06 26.28
N ARG A 260 -0.14 -7.83 25.37
CA ARG A 260 -1.55 -7.71 24.96
C ARG A 260 -2.45 -8.80 25.54
N GLY A 261 -2.04 -9.44 26.63
CA GLY A 261 -2.86 -10.44 27.32
C GLY A 261 -2.98 -11.76 26.56
N GLY A 262 -1.93 -12.13 25.82
CA GLY A 262 -1.70 -13.47 25.28
C GLY A 262 -2.41 -13.80 23.97
N MET A 263 -3.11 -12.83 23.35
CA MET A 263 -3.86 -13.06 22.11
C MET A 263 -3.90 -11.80 21.23
N MET A 264 -3.79 -11.98 19.91
CA MET A 264 -3.89 -10.91 18.92
C MET A 264 -4.65 -11.36 17.68
N ALA A 265 -5.41 -10.46 17.07
CA ALA A 265 -6.05 -10.76 15.79
C ALA A 265 -5.01 -10.88 14.67
N LEU A 266 -5.21 -11.80 13.72
CA LEU A 266 -4.26 -12.02 12.63
C LEU A 266 -4.06 -10.78 11.75
N THR A 267 -5.09 -9.92 11.65
CA THR A 267 -5.01 -8.62 10.98
C THR A 267 -4.07 -7.65 11.71
N GLU A 268 -4.09 -7.63 13.03
CA GLU A 268 -3.16 -6.82 13.84
C GLU A 268 -1.74 -7.35 13.74
N VAL A 269 -1.58 -8.68 13.76
CA VAL A 269 -0.29 -9.35 13.51
C VAL A 269 0.26 -8.97 12.15
N TYR A 270 -0.56 -9.01 11.10
CA TYR A 270 -0.18 -8.61 9.74
C TYR A 270 0.36 -7.18 9.70
N CYS A 271 -0.39 -6.23 10.28
CA CYS A 271 0.03 -4.85 10.34
C CYS A 271 1.31 -4.67 11.17
N LEU A 272 1.44 -5.35 12.31
CA LEU A 272 2.61 -5.24 13.18
C LEU A 272 3.88 -5.74 12.47
N VAL A 273 3.81 -6.92 11.84
CA VAL A 273 4.94 -7.54 11.15
C VAL A 273 5.37 -6.69 9.95
N ASN A 274 4.42 -6.27 9.11
CA ASN A 274 4.76 -5.47 7.92
C ASN A 274 5.27 -4.08 8.28
N ARG A 275 4.76 -3.47 9.35
CA ARG A 275 5.28 -2.20 9.87
C ARG A 275 6.71 -2.35 10.38
N ALA A 276 7.08 -3.50 10.93
CA ALA A 276 8.44 -3.78 11.38
C ALA A 276 9.42 -4.10 10.23
N ARG A 277 8.93 -4.68 9.11
CA ARG A 277 9.75 -5.11 7.96
C ARG A 277 10.12 -4.01 6.96
N GLY A 278 9.29 -2.97 6.80
CA GLY A 278 9.59 -1.82 5.94
C GLY A 278 9.48 -2.09 4.43
N MET A 279 10.48 -2.75 3.83
CA MET A 279 10.58 -2.94 2.36
C MET A 279 10.22 -4.37 1.90
N GLU A 280 10.49 -5.39 2.72
CA GLU A 280 10.15 -6.79 2.40
C GLU A 280 8.81 -7.18 3.00
N LEU A 281 7.74 -6.63 2.42
CA LEU A 281 6.38 -6.84 2.90
C LEU A 281 5.94 -8.29 2.69
N LEU A 282 5.23 -8.80 3.68
CA LEU A 282 4.64 -10.12 3.68
C LEU A 282 3.23 -10.08 3.08
N SER A 283 2.90 -11.04 2.22
CA SER A 283 1.53 -11.21 1.72
C SER A 283 0.61 -11.79 2.82
N PRO A 284 -0.71 -11.57 2.73
CA PRO A 284 -1.65 -12.20 3.65
C PRO A 284 -1.60 -13.74 3.59
N GLU A 285 -1.41 -14.34 2.41
CA GLU A 285 -1.32 -15.80 2.29
C GLU A 285 -0.08 -16.35 3.00
N ASP A 286 1.06 -15.66 2.84
CA ASP A 286 2.33 -16.09 3.44
C ASP A 286 2.28 -16.05 4.97
N LEU A 287 1.66 -15.00 5.53
CA LEU A 287 1.45 -14.91 6.97
C LEU A 287 0.60 -16.07 7.49
N VAL A 288 -0.56 -16.31 6.85
CA VAL A 288 -1.47 -17.39 7.24
C VAL A 288 -0.78 -18.74 7.17
N ASN A 289 -0.06 -19.01 6.08
CA ASN A 289 0.63 -20.29 5.86
C ASN A 289 1.76 -20.49 6.89
N ALA A 290 2.48 -19.45 7.27
CA ALA A 290 3.48 -19.52 8.33
C ALA A 290 2.85 -19.74 9.72
N CYS A 291 1.76 -19.03 10.05
CA CYS A 291 1.07 -19.20 11.33
C CYS A 291 0.50 -20.62 11.51
N LYS A 292 0.05 -21.27 10.43
CA LYS A 292 -0.38 -22.69 10.46
C LYS A 292 0.74 -23.66 10.85
N MET A 293 2.01 -23.25 10.76
CA MET A 293 3.16 -24.08 11.10
C MET A 293 3.59 -23.94 12.57
N PHE A 294 2.98 -23.07 13.37
CA PHE A 294 3.44 -22.83 14.74
C PHE A 294 3.37 -24.09 15.61
N GLU A 295 2.26 -24.83 15.56
CA GLU A 295 2.08 -26.06 16.35
C GLU A 295 3.01 -27.18 15.88
N SER A 296 3.17 -27.37 14.57
CA SER A 296 4.04 -28.41 14.02
C SER A 296 5.53 -28.16 14.34
N LEU A 297 5.92 -26.89 14.48
CA LEU A 297 7.27 -26.47 14.87
C LEU A 297 7.45 -26.35 16.39
N LYS A 298 6.42 -26.66 17.19
CA LYS A 298 6.43 -26.55 18.66
C LYS A 298 6.85 -25.16 19.17
N LEU A 299 6.44 -24.11 18.45
CA LEU A 299 6.65 -22.74 18.88
C LEU A 299 5.71 -22.38 20.05
N PRO A 300 6.02 -21.36 20.87
CA PRO A 300 5.17 -20.96 22.00
C PRO A 300 3.86 -20.26 21.56
N LEU A 301 3.54 -20.29 20.28
CA LEU A 301 2.40 -19.63 19.65
C LEU A 301 1.51 -20.68 18.98
N ARG A 302 0.21 -20.39 18.85
CA ARG A 302 -0.72 -21.15 18.01
C ARG A 302 -1.67 -20.24 17.24
N LEU A 303 -2.08 -20.70 16.06
CA LEU A 303 -3.12 -20.08 15.25
C LEU A 303 -4.47 -20.69 15.63
N ARG A 304 -5.41 -19.87 16.09
CA ARG A 304 -6.78 -20.27 16.40
C ARG A 304 -7.76 -19.59 15.46
N VAL A 305 -8.86 -20.28 15.16
CA VAL A 305 -9.99 -19.75 14.39
C VAL A 305 -11.23 -19.83 15.28
N PHE A 306 -11.89 -18.70 15.50
CA PHE A 306 -13.18 -18.65 16.19
C PHE A 306 -14.32 -19.10 15.26
N ASP A 307 -15.47 -19.44 15.83
CA ASP A 307 -16.67 -19.83 15.06
C ASP A 307 -17.13 -18.73 14.09
N SER A 308 -16.83 -17.47 14.41
CA SER A 308 -17.08 -16.32 13.53
C SER A 308 -16.18 -16.28 12.29
N GLY A 309 -15.17 -17.14 12.20
CA GLY A 309 -14.13 -17.14 11.16
C GLY A 309 -12.97 -16.19 11.47
N VAL A 310 -12.99 -15.47 12.60
CA VAL A 310 -11.90 -14.60 13.03
C VAL A 310 -10.68 -15.46 13.38
N MET A 311 -9.56 -15.18 12.72
CA MET A 311 -8.28 -15.84 12.98
C MET A 311 -7.46 -15.01 13.98
N VAL A 312 -6.89 -15.69 14.98
CA VAL A 312 -6.07 -15.07 16.03
C VAL A 312 -4.81 -15.87 16.27
N VAL A 313 -3.73 -15.18 16.63
CA VAL A 313 -2.52 -15.78 17.17
C VAL A 313 -2.58 -15.66 18.69
N GLN A 314 -2.29 -16.75 19.40
CA GLN A 314 -2.26 -16.74 20.86
C GLN A 314 -1.07 -17.53 21.40
N LEU A 315 -0.67 -17.23 22.62
CA LEU A 315 0.34 -18.02 23.35
C LEU A 315 -0.20 -19.43 23.63
N GLN A 316 0.69 -20.42 23.60
CA GLN A 316 0.37 -21.81 23.96
C GLN A 316 0.00 -21.95 25.44
N SER A 317 0.59 -21.11 26.30
CA SER A 317 0.28 -21.03 27.73
C SER A 317 -1.09 -20.43 28.02
N HIS A 318 -1.74 -19.80 27.04
CA HIS A 318 -3.02 -19.14 27.24
C HIS A 318 -4.17 -20.15 27.12
N SER A 319 -4.67 -20.60 28.27
CA SER A 319 -5.80 -21.53 28.40
C SER A 319 -7.14 -20.84 28.12
N GLU A 320 -8.06 -21.57 27.50
CA GLU A 320 -9.41 -21.07 27.25
C GLU A 320 -10.22 -20.99 28.54
N GLU A 321 -9.98 -21.95 29.44
CA GLU A 321 -10.62 -22.04 30.75
C GLU A 321 -10.29 -20.81 31.62
N GLU A 322 -9.03 -20.39 31.66
CA GLU A 322 -8.61 -19.17 32.37
C GLU A 322 -9.25 -17.91 31.78
N MET A 323 -9.38 -17.87 30.45
CA MET A 323 -9.99 -16.75 29.74
C MET A 323 -11.49 -16.63 30.04
N ILE A 324 -12.19 -17.77 30.10
CA ILE A 324 -13.62 -17.84 30.46
C ILE A 324 -13.82 -17.47 31.93
N ALA A 325 -12.98 -17.99 32.83
CA ALA A 325 -13.03 -17.66 34.26
C ALA A 325 -12.82 -16.15 34.48
N SER A 326 -11.78 -15.58 33.85
CA SER A 326 -11.53 -14.14 33.89
C SER A 326 -12.71 -13.32 33.34
N ALA A 327 -13.35 -13.78 32.28
CA ALA A 327 -14.54 -13.11 31.74
C ALA A 327 -15.72 -13.14 32.73
N LEU A 328 -15.98 -14.31 33.35
CA LEU A 328 -17.03 -14.47 34.35
C LEU A 328 -16.78 -13.59 35.58
N ASP A 329 -15.56 -13.55 36.10
CA ASP A 329 -15.20 -12.75 37.27
C ASP A 329 -15.45 -11.26 37.01
N ASN A 330 -14.94 -10.75 35.88
CA ASN A 330 -15.12 -9.34 35.51
C ASN A 330 -16.60 -8.96 35.28
N VAL A 331 -17.38 -9.85 34.65
CA VAL A 331 -18.81 -9.62 34.44
C VAL A 331 -19.56 -9.66 35.77
N SER A 332 -19.21 -10.58 36.67
CA SER A 332 -19.82 -10.70 38.00
C SER A 332 -19.51 -9.49 38.87
N ASP A 333 -18.25 -9.03 38.89
CA ASP A 333 -17.80 -7.87 39.65
C ASP A 333 -18.50 -6.57 39.23
N LYS A 334 -18.83 -6.46 37.95
CA LYS A 334 -19.51 -5.28 37.38
C LYS A 334 -21.03 -5.46 37.28
N GLY A 335 -21.55 -6.63 37.63
CA GLY A 335 -22.93 -7.04 37.42
C GLY A 335 -23.26 -7.38 35.97
N SER A 336 -22.86 -6.52 35.03
CA SER A 336 -22.97 -6.78 33.60
C SER A 336 -22.04 -5.93 32.76
N LEU A 337 -21.68 -6.42 31.58
CA LEU A 337 -20.77 -5.72 30.67
C LEU A 337 -21.17 -5.92 29.20
N THR A 338 -21.02 -4.86 28.43
CA THR A 338 -20.95 -4.92 26.96
C THR A 338 -19.54 -5.29 26.51
N ALA A 339 -19.39 -5.72 25.24
CA ALA A 339 -18.08 -6.03 24.67
C ALA A 339 -17.12 -4.81 24.69
N GLU A 340 -17.63 -3.58 24.56
CA GLU A 340 -16.82 -2.36 24.61
C GLU A 340 -16.33 -2.02 26.02
N GLU A 341 -17.18 -2.20 27.03
CA GLU A 341 -16.80 -1.98 28.44
C GLU A 341 -15.77 -3.03 28.87
N PHE A 342 -15.99 -4.30 28.51
CA PHE A 342 -15.05 -5.39 28.77
C PHE A 342 -13.68 -5.13 28.11
N ALA A 343 -13.69 -4.66 26.86
CA ALA A 343 -12.48 -4.28 26.13
C ALA A 343 -11.67 -3.19 26.85
N LYS A 344 -12.35 -2.15 27.33
CA LYS A 344 -11.71 -1.05 28.07
C LYS A 344 -11.12 -1.49 29.40
N LEU A 345 -11.80 -2.42 30.10
CA LEU A 345 -11.32 -2.94 31.39
C LEU A 345 -10.03 -3.76 31.24
N LEU A 346 -9.97 -4.62 30.22
CA LEU A 346 -8.83 -5.53 30.03
C LEU A 346 -7.76 -4.99 29.08
N GLY A 347 -7.97 -3.83 28.46
CA GLY A 347 -7.04 -3.28 27.46
C GLY A 347 -6.98 -4.11 26.18
N LEU A 348 -8.06 -4.82 25.84
CA LEU A 348 -8.15 -5.69 24.67
C LEU A 348 -8.91 -5.01 23.53
N SER A 349 -8.81 -5.56 22.32
CA SER A 349 -9.66 -5.09 21.22
C SER A 349 -11.13 -5.51 21.45
N VAL A 350 -12.07 -4.71 20.95
CA VAL A 350 -13.51 -4.99 21.07
C VAL A 350 -13.87 -6.31 20.39
N LEU A 351 -13.18 -6.64 19.30
CA LEU A 351 -13.36 -7.91 18.59
C LEU A 351 -13.04 -9.11 19.49
N LEU A 352 -11.83 -9.13 20.07
CA LEU A 352 -11.42 -10.22 20.98
C LEU A 352 -12.30 -10.28 22.22
N SER A 353 -12.66 -9.11 22.75
CA SER A 353 -13.55 -8.99 23.91
C SER A 353 -14.92 -9.61 23.65
N LYS A 354 -15.49 -9.37 22.47
CA LYS A 354 -16.75 -9.98 22.04
C LYS A 354 -16.63 -11.50 21.91
N GLU A 355 -15.58 -12.00 21.26
CA GLU A 355 -15.36 -13.45 21.11
C GLU A 355 -15.19 -14.15 22.46
N ARG A 356 -14.51 -13.52 23.42
CA ARG A 356 -14.36 -14.03 24.80
C ARG A 356 -15.70 -14.15 25.52
N LEU A 357 -16.52 -13.11 25.47
CA LEU A 357 -17.85 -13.10 26.10
C LEU A 357 -18.78 -14.13 25.46
N LEU A 358 -18.78 -14.24 24.12
CA LEU A 358 -19.55 -15.24 23.40
C LEU A 358 -19.10 -16.67 23.71
N LEU A 359 -17.80 -16.90 23.91
CA LEU A 359 -17.29 -18.21 24.32
C LEU A 359 -17.76 -18.58 25.73
N ALA A 360 -17.66 -17.65 26.69
CA ALA A 360 -18.14 -17.87 28.06
C ALA A 360 -19.66 -18.11 28.10
N GLU A 361 -20.43 -17.43 27.25
CA GLU A 361 -21.85 -17.68 27.06
C GLU A 361 -22.13 -19.07 26.46
N LYS A 362 -21.38 -19.48 25.43
CA LYS A 362 -21.50 -20.81 24.82
C LYS A 362 -21.25 -21.95 25.81
N MET A 363 -20.39 -21.70 26.80
CA MET A 363 -20.11 -22.62 27.92
C MET A 363 -21.13 -22.54 29.05
N GLY A 364 -22.13 -21.65 28.95
CA GLY A 364 -23.21 -21.51 29.93
C GLY A 364 -22.84 -20.70 31.18
N HIS A 365 -21.68 -20.04 31.20
CA HIS A 365 -21.27 -19.19 32.34
C HIS A 365 -21.92 -17.80 32.29
N LEU A 366 -22.16 -17.29 31.08
CA LEU A 366 -22.81 -16.00 30.86
C LEU A 366 -24.13 -16.19 30.11
N CYS A 367 -25.05 -15.25 30.28
CA CYS A 367 -26.24 -15.09 29.45
C CYS A 367 -26.23 -13.70 28.81
N ARG A 368 -26.89 -13.57 27.65
CA ARG A 368 -26.98 -12.30 26.91
C ARG A 368 -28.34 -11.64 27.11
N ASP A 369 -28.32 -10.32 27.18
CA ASP A 369 -29.48 -9.44 27.05
C ASP A 369 -29.28 -8.57 25.81
N ASP A 370 -30.17 -8.71 24.84
CA ASP A 370 -30.13 -7.98 23.57
C ASP A 370 -31.30 -7.00 23.52
N SER A 371 -30.99 -5.72 23.71
CA SER A 371 -31.98 -4.65 23.81
C SER A 371 -31.62 -3.48 22.89
N VAL A 372 -32.46 -2.44 22.88
CA VAL A 372 -32.19 -1.18 22.17
C VAL A 372 -30.92 -0.47 22.68
N GLU A 373 -30.50 -0.77 23.90
CA GLU A 373 -29.27 -0.23 24.51
C GLU A 373 -28.01 -0.99 24.05
N GLY A 374 -28.19 -2.13 23.37
CA GLY A 374 -27.14 -2.98 22.82
C GLY A 374 -27.07 -4.35 23.49
N LEU A 375 -26.09 -5.14 23.04
CA LEU A 375 -25.83 -6.48 23.53
C LEU A 375 -24.99 -6.45 24.81
N ARG A 376 -25.57 -6.90 25.92
CA ARG A 376 -24.95 -6.92 27.25
C ARG A 376 -24.89 -8.35 27.78
N PHE A 377 -23.84 -8.68 28.51
CA PHE A 377 -23.62 -10.00 29.11
C PHE A 377 -23.75 -9.92 30.63
N TYR A 378 -24.40 -10.92 31.20
CA TYR A 378 -24.64 -11.10 32.64
C TYR A 378 -24.16 -12.49 33.08
N PRO A 379 -23.84 -12.69 34.37
CA PRO A 379 -23.62 -14.02 34.91
C PRO A 379 -24.89 -14.87 34.72
N ASN A 380 -24.72 -16.12 34.29
CA ASN A 380 -25.86 -17.01 34.09
C ASN A 380 -26.40 -17.50 35.45
N LEU A 381 -27.59 -17.03 35.82
CA LEU A 381 -28.28 -17.40 37.07
C LEU A 381 -29.44 -18.41 36.85
N PHE A 382 -29.62 -18.91 35.62
CA PHE A 382 -30.74 -19.77 35.21
C PHE A 382 -30.47 -21.26 35.35
#